data_AF-A0AAV2BU05-F1
#
_entry.id   AF-A0AAV2BU05-F1
#
_cell.length_a   1.000
_cell.length_b   1.000
_cell.length_c   1.000
_cell.angle_alpha   90.00
_cell.angle_beta   90.00
_cell.angle_gamma   90.00
#
_symmetry.space_group_name_H-M   'P 1'
#
loop_
_entity.id
_entity.type
_entity.pdbx_description
1 polymer ?
#
loop_
_entity_poly.entity_id
_entity_poly.type
_entity_poly.pdbx_seq_one_letter_code
_entity_poly.pdbx_strand_id
1 'polypeptide(L)'
;MVYFFSVTWITAIVMVIVHDRVPDMQTYPPLPDIFLDNIPYMPWAFSMCELTGIILFLIWMAILFFHKHRYDTHFFVSLYLYVSLKLVIVYILAPYTSLFFICSELYNGEWRDKIRTAFLIWLGGGMSIQGVRTCGDYMFSGHTVALTLLNFFITEYTPRSMYYLHTFTWVLNIFGIFFILAGHEHYSIDIFIAFYISTRLFLYYHALANNRAFVRDDRRRTRIWFPLFYFFESGVDGPVPNEYEWPVSIPEKVQRLVSQFFV
;
A
#
# COMPACT_ATOMS: atom_id res chain seq x y z
N MET A 1 -0.82 -15.44 6.96
CA MET A 1 -0.22 -15.87 5.67
C MET A 1 -1.26 -16.33 4.67
N VAL A 2 -2.04 -17.41 4.90
CA VAL A 2 -3.05 -17.89 3.92
C VAL A 2 -3.95 -16.78 3.38
N TYR A 3 -4.56 -15.97 4.27
CA TYR A 3 -5.39 -14.84 3.86
C TYR A 3 -4.66 -13.86 2.93
N PHE A 4 -3.42 -13.47 3.25
CA PHE A 4 -2.63 -12.53 2.45
C PHE A 4 -2.41 -13.07 1.03
N PHE A 5 -1.98 -14.33 0.93
CA PHE A 5 -1.81 -15.01 -0.36
C PHE A 5 -3.13 -15.11 -1.12
N SER A 6 -4.23 -15.46 -0.46
CA SER A 6 -5.56 -15.55 -1.09
C SER A 6 -6.04 -14.21 -1.62
N VAL A 7 -5.93 -13.12 -0.85
CA VAL A 7 -6.42 -11.80 -1.27
C VAL A 7 -5.58 -11.22 -2.41
N THR A 8 -4.26 -11.29 -2.31
CA THR A 8 -3.37 -10.79 -3.37
C THR A 8 -3.56 -11.58 -4.66
N TRP A 9 -3.81 -12.89 -4.56
CA TRP A 9 -4.15 -13.74 -5.68
C TRP A 9 -5.48 -13.37 -6.33
N ILE A 10 -6.54 -13.20 -5.54
CA ILE A 10 -7.86 -12.74 -6.03
C ILE A 10 -7.71 -11.39 -6.72
N THR A 11 -6.94 -10.47 -6.15
CA THR A 11 -6.69 -9.14 -6.73
C THR A 11 -6.05 -9.28 -8.11
N ALA A 12 -5.02 -10.11 -8.27
CA ALA A 12 -4.37 -10.33 -9.56
C ALA A 12 -5.31 -10.92 -10.62
N ILE A 13 -6.22 -11.83 -10.23
CA ILE A 13 -7.26 -12.34 -11.14
C ILE A 13 -8.24 -11.22 -11.53
N VAL A 14 -8.67 -10.40 -10.58
CA VAL A 14 -9.58 -9.27 -10.87
C VAL A 14 -8.91 -8.25 -11.80
N MET A 15 -7.60 -7.98 -11.65
CA MET A 15 -6.83 -7.16 -12.59
C MET A 15 -6.96 -7.63 -14.04
N VAL A 16 -6.79 -8.94 -14.28
CA VAL A 16 -6.92 -9.51 -15.61
C VAL A 16 -8.36 -9.44 -16.12
N ILE A 17 -9.35 -9.72 -15.27
CA ILE A 17 -10.77 -9.68 -15.67
C ILE A 17 -11.22 -8.26 -16.02
N VAL A 18 -10.81 -7.26 -15.24
CA VAL A 18 -11.15 -5.85 -15.51
C VAL A 18 -10.48 -5.42 -16.81
N HIS A 19 -9.23 -5.82 -17.02
CA HIS A 19 -8.50 -5.51 -18.24
C HIS A 19 -9.20 -5.97 -19.51
N ASP A 20 -9.72 -7.20 -19.52
CA ASP A 20 -10.46 -7.73 -20.66
C ASP A 20 -11.83 -7.06 -20.89
N ARG A 21 -12.36 -6.35 -19.88
CA ARG A 21 -13.68 -5.70 -19.92
C ARG A 21 -13.60 -4.19 -20.18
N VAL A 22 -12.39 -3.65 -20.39
CA VAL A 22 -12.22 -2.24 -20.71
C VAL A 22 -12.85 -1.96 -22.08
N PRO A 23 -13.79 -1.01 -22.18
CA PRO A 23 -14.37 -0.61 -23.45
C PRO A 23 -13.30 0.07 -24.31
N ASP A 24 -13.48 0.02 -25.63
CA ASP A 24 -12.56 0.67 -26.55
C ASP A 24 -12.43 2.17 -26.26
N MET A 25 -11.20 2.60 -25.96
CA MET A 25 -10.87 3.98 -25.56
C MET A 25 -11.04 4.98 -26.70
N GLN A 26 -11.06 4.51 -27.96
CA GLN A 26 -11.38 5.39 -29.11
C GLN A 26 -12.86 5.79 -29.11
N THR A 27 -13.73 4.89 -28.64
CA THR A 27 -15.17 5.12 -28.58
C THR A 27 -15.59 5.86 -27.30
N TYR A 28 -14.91 5.59 -26.18
CA TYR A 28 -15.18 6.21 -24.89
C TYR A 28 -13.91 6.88 -24.34
N PRO A 29 -13.71 8.18 -24.62
CA PRO A 29 -12.56 8.89 -24.10
C PRO A 29 -12.67 9.03 -22.57
N PRO A 30 -11.52 9.23 -21.90
CA PRO A 30 -11.49 9.41 -20.46
C PRO A 30 -12.18 10.70 -20.01
N LEU A 31 -12.59 10.74 -18.75
CA LEU A 31 -13.27 11.91 -18.17
C LEU A 31 -12.30 13.10 -18.08
N PRO A 32 -12.79 14.34 -18.22
CA PRO A 32 -11.96 15.52 -18.00
C PRO A 32 -11.56 15.62 -16.52
N ASP A 33 -10.29 15.90 -16.26
CA ASP A 33 -9.76 16.14 -14.92
C ASP A 33 -9.01 17.46 -14.92
N ILE A 34 -9.56 18.44 -14.20
CA ILE A 34 -9.04 19.81 -14.14
C ILE A 34 -7.55 19.83 -13.75
N PHE A 35 -7.11 18.94 -12.86
CA PHE A 35 -5.71 18.94 -12.44
C PHE A 35 -4.79 18.38 -13.52
N LEU A 36 -5.21 17.30 -14.18
CA LEU A 36 -4.44 16.64 -15.23
C LEU A 36 -4.45 17.42 -16.55
N ASP A 37 -5.53 18.15 -16.84
CA ASP A 37 -5.62 19.05 -18.00
C ASP A 37 -4.61 20.21 -17.91
N ASN A 38 -4.14 20.54 -16.70
CA ASN A 38 -3.17 21.61 -16.45
C ASN A 38 -1.71 21.11 -16.32
N ILE A 39 -1.47 19.79 -16.32
CA ILE A 39 -0.14 19.21 -16.17
C ILE A 39 0.23 18.45 -17.45
N PRO A 40 1.43 18.67 -18.01
CA PRO A 40 1.87 17.88 -19.15
C PRO A 40 2.18 16.44 -18.72
N TYR A 41 1.71 15.48 -19.51
CA TYR A 41 2.02 14.06 -19.31
C TYR A 41 3.53 13.79 -19.37
N MET A 42 4.04 13.06 -18.38
CA MET A 42 5.44 12.67 -18.27
C MET A 42 5.57 11.13 -18.25
N PRO A 43 6.06 10.50 -19.33
CA PRO A 43 6.06 9.03 -19.45
C PRO A 43 6.97 8.31 -18.46
N TRP A 44 7.97 8.99 -17.91
CA TRP A 44 8.89 8.43 -16.91
C TRP A 44 8.39 8.62 -15.47
N ALA A 45 7.39 9.47 -15.24
CA ALA A 45 6.96 9.83 -13.90
C ALA A 45 6.42 8.62 -13.14
N PHE A 46 5.62 7.78 -13.77
CA PHE A 46 5.07 6.61 -13.10
C PHE A 46 6.14 5.61 -12.65
N SER A 47 7.19 5.40 -13.45
CA SER A 47 8.34 4.60 -13.02
C SER A 47 9.07 5.21 -11.81
N MET A 48 9.14 6.54 -11.72
CA MET A 48 9.69 7.20 -10.53
C MET A 48 8.79 7.02 -9.31
N CYS A 49 7.47 7.05 -9.46
CA CYS A 49 6.54 6.68 -8.37
C CYS A 49 6.84 5.27 -7.85
N GLU A 50 6.93 4.28 -8.73
CA GLU A 50 7.22 2.91 -8.31
C GLU A 50 8.59 2.79 -7.63
N LEU A 51 9.60 3.49 -8.14
CA LEU A 51 10.91 3.56 -7.48
C LEU A 51 10.81 4.16 -6.07
N THR A 52 10.06 5.25 -5.88
CA THR A 52 9.85 5.84 -4.54
C THR A 52 9.13 4.86 -3.61
N GLY A 53 8.16 4.09 -4.12
CA GLY A 53 7.47 3.05 -3.36
C GLY A 53 8.40 1.92 -2.95
N ILE A 54 9.29 1.46 -3.84
CA ILE A 54 10.30 0.45 -3.52
C ILE A 54 11.27 0.97 -2.46
N ILE A 55 11.73 2.22 -2.55
CA ILE A 55 12.62 2.84 -1.55
C ILE A 55 11.94 2.87 -0.18
N LEU A 56 10.70 3.35 -0.10
CA LEU A 56 9.93 3.37 1.15
C LEU A 56 9.72 1.95 1.71
N PHE A 57 9.43 0.97 0.84
CA PHE A 57 9.29 -0.42 1.24
C PHE A 57 10.60 -0.99 1.80
N LEU A 58 11.75 -0.70 1.18
CA LEU A 58 13.06 -1.14 1.67
C LEU A 58 13.41 -0.51 3.03
N ILE A 59 13.12 0.78 3.22
CA ILE A 59 13.28 1.46 4.51
C ILE A 59 12.41 0.78 5.57
N TRP A 60 11.14 0.52 5.23
CA TRP A 60 10.21 -0.18 6.12
C TRP A 60 10.70 -1.58 6.49
N MET A 61 11.17 -2.36 5.51
CA MET A 61 11.75 -3.69 5.74
C MET A 61 13.01 -3.63 6.63
N ALA A 62 13.85 -2.60 6.48
CA ALA A 62 15.00 -2.40 7.35
C ALA A 62 14.58 -2.09 8.79
N ILE A 63 13.60 -1.21 8.99
CA ILE A 63 13.03 -0.91 10.32
C ILE A 63 12.50 -2.19 10.96
N LEU A 64 11.70 -2.96 10.23
CA LEU A 64 11.17 -4.24 10.70
C LEU A 64 12.27 -5.23 11.08
N PHE A 65 13.35 -5.30 10.30
CA PHE A 65 14.46 -6.21 10.56
C PHE A 65 15.20 -5.91 11.88
N PHE A 66 15.35 -4.62 12.21
CA PHE A 66 16.00 -4.16 13.45
C PHE A 66 15.04 -4.00 14.62
N HIS A 67 13.72 -4.06 14.40
CA HIS A 67 12.75 -3.88 15.48
C HIS A 67 12.79 -5.09 16.42
N LYS A 68 12.89 -4.86 17.73
CA LYS A 68 12.90 -5.93 18.76
C LYS A 68 11.61 -6.75 18.72
N HIS A 69 10.50 -6.07 18.51
CA HIS A 69 9.16 -6.64 18.39
C HIS A 69 8.81 -7.12 16.97
N ARG A 70 9.79 -7.47 16.12
CA ARG A 70 9.60 -7.85 14.70
C ARG A 70 8.59 -8.98 14.42
N TYR A 71 8.24 -9.79 15.42
CA TYR A 71 7.26 -10.87 15.30
C TYR A 71 5.88 -10.51 15.88
N ASP A 72 5.70 -9.31 16.41
CA ASP A 72 4.42 -8.88 16.99
C ASP A 72 3.37 -8.61 15.91
N THR A 73 2.14 -9.01 16.23
CA THR A 73 1.00 -9.07 15.31
C THR A 73 0.66 -7.72 14.67
N HIS A 74 0.94 -6.61 15.35
CA HIS A 74 0.73 -5.23 14.86
C HIS A 74 1.47 -4.94 13.54
N PHE A 75 2.67 -5.50 13.37
CA PHE A 75 3.45 -5.31 12.15
C PHE A 75 2.83 -6.04 10.97
N PHE A 76 2.17 -7.18 11.19
CA PHE A 76 1.41 -7.89 10.15
C PHE A 76 0.08 -7.22 9.83
N VAL A 77 -0.46 -6.39 10.73
CA VAL A 77 -1.67 -5.60 10.48
C VAL A 77 -1.42 -4.50 9.44
N SER A 78 -0.18 -4.00 9.32
CA SER A 78 0.18 -3.01 8.29
C SER A 78 -0.05 -3.52 6.86
N LEU A 79 0.44 -4.71 6.60
CA LEU A 79 0.28 -5.45 5.36
C LEU A 79 -1.17 -5.89 5.16
N TYR A 80 -1.88 -6.19 6.24
CA TYR A 80 -3.28 -6.62 6.23
C TYR A 80 -4.27 -5.49 5.97
N LEU A 81 -4.06 -4.29 6.54
CA LEU A 81 -4.83 -3.08 6.26
C LEU A 81 -4.71 -2.68 4.79
N TYR A 82 -3.48 -2.69 4.25
CA TYR A 82 -3.23 -2.46 2.83
C TYR A 82 -3.99 -3.46 1.93
N VAL A 83 -3.99 -4.74 2.31
CA VAL A 83 -4.59 -5.84 1.54
C VAL A 83 -6.12 -5.87 1.65
N SER A 84 -6.66 -5.61 2.83
CA SER A 84 -8.12 -5.53 3.06
C SER A 84 -8.74 -4.28 2.42
N LEU A 85 -8.01 -3.16 2.40
CA LEU A 85 -8.42 -1.95 1.68
C LEU A 85 -8.49 -2.17 0.17
N LYS A 86 -7.45 -2.78 -0.42
CA LYS A 86 -7.46 -3.11 -1.85
C LYS A 86 -8.65 -3.99 -2.23
N LEU A 87 -8.96 -5.03 -1.45
CA LEU A 87 -10.04 -5.96 -1.79
C LEU A 87 -11.44 -5.33 -1.66
N VAL A 88 -11.70 -4.52 -0.64
CA VAL A 88 -13.00 -3.84 -0.47
C VAL A 88 -13.24 -2.84 -1.61
N ILE A 89 -12.19 -2.20 -2.10
CA ILE A 89 -12.30 -1.07 -3.02
C ILE A 89 -12.30 -1.53 -4.48
N VAL A 90 -11.44 -2.49 -4.83
CA VAL A 90 -11.49 -3.19 -6.14
C VAL A 90 -12.87 -3.81 -6.37
N TYR A 91 -13.55 -4.24 -5.32
CA TYR A 91 -14.88 -4.86 -5.41
C TYR A 91 -16.04 -3.86 -5.51
N ILE A 92 -15.91 -2.64 -4.95
CA ILE A 92 -17.01 -1.66 -4.86
C ILE A 92 -16.95 -0.62 -6.00
N LEU A 93 -15.76 -0.29 -6.51
CA LEU A 93 -15.54 0.93 -7.31
C LEU A 93 -14.95 0.64 -8.69
N ALA A 94 -15.47 -0.36 -9.40
CA ALA A 94 -15.18 -0.49 -10.82
C ALA A 94 -16.11 0.44 -11.63
N PRO A 95 -15.67 1.67 -11.94
CA PRO A 95 -15.98 2.21 -13.25
C PRO A 95 -14.72 2.71 -13.98
N TYR A 96 -14.51 2.10 -15.15
CA TYR A 96 -14.12 2.64 -16.45
C TYR A 96 -13.16 3.83 -16.60
N THR A 97 -12.21 3.58 -17.51
CA THR A 97 -11.46 4.49 -18.41
C THR A 97 -10.20 5.16 -17.86
N SER A 98 -9.05 4.50 -18.07
CA SER A 98 -7.73 5.08 -17.86
C SER A 98 -7.44 6.18 -18.90
N LEU A 99 -6.81 7.26 -18.44
CA LEU A 99 -6.67 8.51 -19.17
C LEU A 99 -5.67 8.44 -20.35
N PHE A 100 -4.53 7.72 -20.24
CA PHE A 100 -3.49 7.78 -21.28
C PHE A 100 -2.47 6.61 -21.31
N PHE A 101 -2.84 5.38 -20.96
CA PHE A 101 -1.88 4.25 -20.99
C PHE A 101 -1.96 3.42 -22.28
N ILE A 102 -0.82 3.15 -22.94
CA ILE A 102 -0.75 2.18 -24.05
C ILE A 102 -0.91 0.78 -23.48
N CYS A 103 -2.13 0.25 -23.61
CA CYS A 103 -2.51 -1.08 -23.17
C CYS A 103 -1.75 -2.17 -23.92
N SER A 104 -1.44 -3.26 -23.22
CA SER A 104 -1.22 -4.54 -23.90
C SER A 104 -2.48 -4.94 -24.67
N GLU A 105 -2.30 -5.69 -25.76
CA GLU A 105 -3.41 -6.27 -26.51
C GLU A 105 -4.29 -7.12 -25.58
N LEU A 106 -5.62 -7.03 -25.80
CA LEU A 106 -6.60 -7.84 -25.05
C LEU A 106 -6.24 -9.32 -25.15
N TYR A 107 -6.26 -10.02 -24.01
CA TYR A 107 -5.97 -11.45 -23.99
C TYR A 107 -7.11 -12.21 -24.66
N ASN A 108 -6.88 -12.74 -25.86
CA ASN A 108 -7.86 -13.52 -26.59
C ASN A 108 -8.28 -14.79 -25.81
N GLY A 109 -9.41 -14.68 -25.11
CA GLY A 109 -10.40 -15.75 -24.88
C GLY A 109 -10.12 -16.84 -23.85
N GLU A 110 -8.92 -17.40 -23.74
CA GLU A 110 -8.72 -18.62 -22.92
C GLU A 110 -8.38 -18.35 -21.45
N TRP A 111 -9.12 -19.02 -20.54
CA TRP A 111 -8.89 -18.94 -19.09
C TRP A 111 -7.48 -19.33 -18.65
N ARG A 112 -6.79 -20.20 -19.42
CA ARG A 112 -5.42 -20.62 -19.14
C ARG A 112 -4.44 -19.44 -19.24
N ASP A 113 -4.58 -18.63 -20.29
CA ASP A 113 -3.73 -17.46 -20.51
C ASP A 113 -4.03 -16.35 -19.51
N LYS A 114 -5.30 -16.20 -19.11
CA LYS A 114 -5.70 -15.28 -18.04
C LYS A 114 -5.08 -15.65 -16.69
N ILE A 115 -5.11 -16.93 -16.32
CA ILE A 115 -4.49 -17.42 -15.07
C ILE A 115 -2.98 -17.27 -15.13
N ARG A 116 -2.34 -17.59 -16.26
CA ARG A 116 -0.89 -17.41 -16.43
C ARG A 116 -0.49 -15.94 -16.30
N THR A 117 -1.27 -15.04 -16.89
CA THR A 117 -1.03 -13.60 -16.79
C THR A 117 -1.25 -13.11 -15.37
N ALA A 118 -2.33 -13.52 -14.71
CA ALA A 118 -2.58 -13.20 -13.30
C ALA A 118 -1.42 -13.69 -12.41
N PHE A 119 -0.84 -14.86 -12.72
CA PHE A 119 0.35 -15.37 -12.05
C PHE A 119 1.57 -14.49 -12.23
N LEU A 120 1.84 -14.03 -13.45
CA LEU A 120 2.95 -13.12 -13.74
C LEU A 120 2.76 -11.75 -13.04
N ILE A 121 1.55 -11.20 -13.06
CA ILE A 121 1.20 -9.97 -12.36
C ILE A 121 1.39 -10.12 -10.84
N TRP A 122 0.93 -11.24 -10.30
CA TRP A 122 1.02 -11.53 -8.87
C TRP A 122 2.47 -11.70 -8.41
N LEU A 123 3.30 -12.44 -9.17
CA LEU A 123 4.74 -12.53 -8.95
C LEU A 123 5.42 -11.16 -9.05
N GLY A 124 4.94 -10.33 -9.97
CA GLY A 124 5.48 -9.01 -10.20
C GLY A 124 4.96 -7.90 -9.27
N GLY A 125 4.17 -8.26 -8.25
CA GLY A 125 3.55 -7.30 -7.33
C GLY A 125 2.61 -6.28 -7.99
N GLY A 126 2.26 -6.46 -9.28
CA GLY A 126 1.47 -5.52 -10.06
C GLY A 126 2.18 -4.25 -10.51
N MET A 127 3.52 -4.22 -10.53
CA MET A 127 4.31 -3.04 -10.93
C MET A 127 4.54 -2.95 -12.45
N SER A 128 4.43 -1.76 -13.01
CA SER A 128 4.68 -1.45 -14.42
C SER A 128 6.16 -1.56 -14.80
N ILE A 129 7.10 -1.29 -13.88
CA ILE A 129 8.55 -1.52 -14.06
C ILE A 129 8.83 -2.99 -14.39
N GLN A 130 8.01 -3.91 -13.89
CA GLN A 130 8.15 -5.34 -14.17
C GLN A 130 7.40 -5.80 -15.43
N GLY A 131 6.96 -4.83 -16.25
CA GLY A 131 6.33 -5.08 -17.55
C GLY A 131 4.83 -5.32 -17.49
N VAL A 132 4.19 -5.13 -16.32
CA VAL A 132 2.73 -5.23 -16.20
C VAL A 132 2.10 -4.00 -16.82
N ARG A 133 1.48 -4.20 -17.99
CA ARG A 133 0.76 -3.18 -18.74
C ARG A 133 -0.72 -3.53 -18.85
N THR A 134 -1.40 -3.50 -17.70
CA THR A 134 -2.84 -3.74 -17.63
C THR A 134 -3.58 -2.43 -17.73
N CYS A 135 -4.52 -2.36 -18.67
CA CYS A 135 -5.48 -1.28 -18.74
C CYS A 135 -6.73 -1.61 -17.96
N GLY A 136 -7.37 -0.61 -17.39
CA GLY A 136 -8.49 -0.79 -16.50
C GLY A 136 -8.34 0.16 -15.35
N ASP A 137 -9.30 1.07 -15.23
CA ASP A 137 -9.25 2.05 -14.16
C ASP A 137 -9.81 1.45 -12.87
N TYR A 138 -9.09 1.71 -11.79
CA TYR A 138 -9.58 1.51 -10.45
C TYR A 138 -9.70 2.90 -9.86
N MET A 139 -10.90 3.29 -9.45
CA MET A 139 -11.22 4.56 -8.79
C MET A 139 -10.42 4.84 -7.49
N PHE A 140 -9.47 3.96 -7.18
CA PHE A 140 -8.65 4.01 -6.00
C PHE A 140 -7.22 3.62 -6.31
N SER A 141 -6.34 4.60 -6.18
CA SER A 141 -4.92 4.44 -6.43
C SER A 141 -4.26 3.55 -5.37
N GLY A 142 -4.01 2.30 -5.72
CA GLY A 142 -3.27 1.36 -4.87
C GLY A 142 -1.85 1.83 -4.55
N HIS A 143 -1.21 2.56 -5.48
CA HIS A 143 0.11 3.17 -5.29
C HIS A 143 0.06 4.30 -4.25
N THR A 144 -0.92 5.20 -4.34
CA THR A 144 -1.11 6.28 -3.36
C THR A 144 -1.30 5.71 -1.95
N VAL A 145 -2.09 4.64 -1.81
CA VAL A 145 -2.28 3.97 -0.52
C VAL A 145 -1.01 3.30 -0.04
N ALA A 146 -0.27 2.61 -0.91
CA ALA A 146 1.00 2.00 -0.54
C ALA A 146 1.99 3.04 -0.02
N LEU A 147 2.22 4.12 -0.76
CA LEU A 147 3.13 5.21 -0.40
C LEU A 147 2.72 5.85 0.93
N THR A 148 1.43 6.19 1.08
CA THR A 148 0.90 6.85 2.28
C THR A 148 1.01 5.95 3.50
N LEU A 149 0.59 4.70 3.39
CA LEU A 149 0.67 3.74 4.49
C LEU A 149 2.11 3.44 4.88
N LEU A 150 3.00 3.18 3.92
CA LEU A 150 4.43 2.95 4.20
C LEU A 150 5.03 4.14 4.95
N ASN A 151 4.76 5.36 4.51
CA ASN A 151 5.24 6.57 5.19
C ASN A 151 4.71 6.67 6.63
N PHE A 152 3.42 6.38 6.86
CA PHE A 152 2.85 6.40 8.21
C PHE A 152 3.39 5.29 9.09
N PHE A 153 3.59 4.08 8.55
CA PHE A 153 4.20 2.98 9.29
C PHE A 153 5.63 3.29 9.71
N ILE A 154 6.43 3.86 8.80
CA ILE A 154 7.77 4.31 9.14
C ILE A 154 7.69 5.36 10.25
N THR A 155 6.81 6.35 10.15
CA THR A 155 6.70 7.42 11.16
C THR A 155 6.22 6.92 12.53
N GLU A 156 5.27 5.97 12.58
CA GLU A 156 4.71 5.43 13.84
C GLU A 156 5.71 4.52 14.56
N TYR A 157 6.33 3.60 13.81
CA TYR A 157 7.21 2.58 14.36
C TYR A 157 8.68 3.01 14.36
N THR A 158 8.95 4.32 14.33
CA THR A 158 10.29 4.86 14.57
C THR A 158 10.27 6.00 15.60
N PRO A 159 11.33 6.15 16.40
CA PRO A 159 11.37 7.11 17.49
C PRO A 159 11.37 8.54 16.94
N ARG A 160 10.78 9.46 17.70
CA ARG A 160 10.67 10.87 17.33
C ARG A 160 12.02 11.58 17.16
N SER A 161 13.11 11.01 17.69
CA SER A 161 14.46 11.55 17.48
C SER A 161 14.94 11.41 16.03
N MET A 162 14.40 10.46 15.26
CA MET A 162 14.75 10.23 13.85
C MET A 162 14.02 11.18 12.87
N TYR A 163 13.97 12.47 13.19
CA TYR A 163 13.21 13.46 12.39
C TYR A 163 13.71 13.59 10.94
N TYR A 164 15.01 13.35 10.69
CA TYR A 164 15.54 13.34 9.33
C TYR A 164 14.95 12.23 8.48
N LEU A 165 14.79 11.02 9.07
CA LEU A 165 14.16 9.90 8.39
C LEU A 165 12.69 10.22 8.09
N HIS A 166 11.95 10.72 9.07
CA HIS A 166 10.55 11.11 8.88
C HIS A 166 10.41 12.17 7.79
N THR A 167 11.22 13.23 7.85
CA THR A 167 11.18 14.30 6.85
C THR A 167 11.45 13.73 5.45
N PHE A 168 12.45 12.86 5.33
CA PHE A 168 12.79 12.22 4.07
C PHE A 168 11.64 11.35 3.52
N THR A 169 11.00 10.53 4.35
CA THR A 169 9.89 9.66 3.90
C THR A 169 8.64 10.46 3.54
N TRP A 170 8.36 11.56 4.25
CA TRP A 170 7.28 12.47 3.92
C TRP A 170 7.51 13.18 2.58
N VAL A 171 8.74 13.63 2.34
CA VAL A 171 9.14 14.21 1.05
C VAL A 171 8.98 13.19 -0.07
N LEU A 172 9.46 11.95 0.12
CA LEU A 172 9.27 10.87 -0.86
C LEU A 172 7.79 10.58 -1.13
N ASN A 173 6.93 10.59 -0.10
CA ASN A 173 5.49 10.37 -0.26
C ASN A 173 4.85 11.47 -1.12
N ILE A 174 5.17 12.74 -0.85
CA ILE A 174 4.66 13.88 -1.63
C ILE A 174 5.12 13.78 -3.10
N PHE A 175 6.41 13.50 -3.32
CA PHE A 175 6.93 13.33 -4.68
C PHE A 175 6.33 12.10 -5.38
N GLY A 176 6.16 10.99 -4.67
CA GLY A 176 5.49 9.79 -5.20
C GLY A 176 4.07 10.10 -5.67
N ILE A 177 3.27 10.80 -4.85
CA ILE A 177 1.92 11.25 -5.24
C ILE A 177 1.97 12.18 -6.46
N PHE A 178 2.90 13.14 -6.49
CA PHE A 178 3.08 14.01 -7.64
C PHE A 178 3.43 13.23 -8.91
N PHE A 179 4.30 12.21 -8.82
CA PHE A 179 4.68 11.38 -9.94
C PHE A 179 3.53 10.50 -10.46
N ILE A 180 2.58 10.09 -9.60
CA ILE A 180 1.35 9.42 -10.05
C ILE A 180 0.52 10.37 -10.91
N LEU A 181 0.32 11.61 -10.44
CA LEU A 181 -0.43 12.64 -11.17
C LEU A 181 0.25 12.97 -12.50
N ALA A 182 1.56 13.20 -12.50
CA ALA A 182 2.33 13.51 -13.71
C ALA A 182 2.39 12.33 -14.71
N GLY A 183 2.20 11.10 -14.23
CA GLY A 183 2.04 9.91 -15.08
C GLY A 183 0.66 9.76 -15.70
N HIS A 184 -0.34 10.57 -15.30
CA HIS A 184 -1.72 10.51 -15.79
C HIS A 184 -2.34 9.10 -15.69
N GLU A 185 -1.88 8.30 -14.73
CA GLU A 185 -2.34 6.91 -14.54
C GLU A 185 -3.63 6.83 -13.73
N HIS A 186 -3.87 7.82 -12.87
CA HIS A 186 -5.06 7.90 -12.01
C HIS A 186 -5.61 9.32 -12.03
N TYR A 187 -6.93 9.44 -11.88
CA TYR A 187 -7.55 10.74 -11.67
C TYR A 187 -7.10 11.35 -10.35
N SER A 188 -7.06 12.69 -10.30
CA SER A 188 -6.74 13.44 -9.10
C SER A 188 -7.72 13.13 -7.96
N ILE A 189 -8.98 12.84 -8.29
CA ILE A 189 -10.00 12.42 -7.32
C ILE A 189 -9.68 11.06 -6.70
N ASP A 190 -9.17 10.10 -7.47
CA ASP A 190 -8.82 8.76 -6.98
C ASP A 190 -7.69 8.83 -5.96
N ILE A 191 -6.72 9.72 -6.22
CA ILE A 191 -5.57 9.98 -5.35
C ILE A 191 -6.05 10.67 -4.06
N PHE A 192 -6.94 11.65 -4.17
CA PHE A 192 -7.49 12.33 -3.00
C PHE A 192 -8.29 11.37 -2.10
N ILE A 193 -9.17 10.57 -2.68
CA ILE A 193 -9.96 9.56 -1.95
C ILE A 193 -9.03 8.51 -1.33
N ALA A 194 -8.03 8.04 -2.07
CA ALA A 194 -7.03 7.08 -1.60
C ALA A 194 -6.24 7.61 -0.39
N PHE A 195 -5.75 8.84 -0.48
CA PHE A 195 -5.04 9.50 0.61
C PHE A 195 -5.94 9.70 1.84
N TYR A 196 -7.18 10.16 1.64
CA TYR A 196 -8.12 10.40 2.74
C TYR A 196 -8.49 9.10 3.48
N ILE A 197 -8.91 8.07 2.75
CA ILE A 197 -9.34 6.80 3.34
C ILE A 197 -8.16 6.12 4.05
N SER A 198 -6.98 6.05 3.42
CA SER A 198 -5.80 5.44 4.03
C SER A 198 -5.39 6.13 5.33
N THR A 199 -5.39 7.47 5.33
CA THR A 199 -5.10 8.27 6.54
C THR A 199 -6.10 8.05 7.66
N ARG A 200 -7.40 8.07 7.35
CA ARG A 200 -8.45 7.86 8.37
C ARG A 200 -8.40 6.46 8.96
N LEU A 201 -8.23 5.45 8.12
CA LEU A 201 -8.15 4.07 8.60
C LEU A 201 -6.90 3.82 9.43
N PHE A 202 -5.75 4.37 9.01
CA PHE A 202 -4.52 4.29 9.80
C PHE A 202 -4.71 4.92 11.19
N LEU A 203 -5.26 6.15 11.23
CA LEU A 203 -5.49 6.88 12.48
C LEU A 203 -6.50 6.16 13.39
N TYR A 204 -7.63 5.72 12.84
CA TYR A 204 -8.66 5.02 13.62
C TYR A 204 -8.17 3.68 14.15
N TYR A 205 -7.40 2.94 13.34
CA TYR A 205 -6.80 1.70 13.79
C TYR A 205 -5.84 1.92 14.97
N HIS A 206 -4.88 2.84 14.85
CA HIS A 206 -3.93 3.10 15.94
C HIS A 206 -4.60 3.75 17.16
N ALA A 207 -5.63 4.58 16.96
CA ALA A 207 -6.42 5.12 18.07
C ALA A 207 -7.10 4.01 18.88
N LEU A 208 -7.64 2.98 18.22
CA LEU A 208 -8.26 1.82 18.88
C LEU A 208 -7.22 0.86 19.49
N ALA A 209 -6.12 0.59 18.78
CA ALA A 209 -5.06 -0.29 19.26
C ALA A 209 -4.37 0.28 20.52
N ASN A 210 -4.13 1.60 20.53
CA ASN A 210 -3.46 2.30 21.62
C ASN A 210 -4.40 2.61 22.80
N ASN A 211 -5.71 2.79 22.58
CA ASN A 211 -6.69 3.09 23.64
C ASN A 211 -7.63 1.91 23.93
N ARG A 212 -7.18 1.00 24.79
CA ARG A 212 -7.91 -0.24 25.13
C ARG A 212 -9.14 -0.09 26.04
N ALA A 213 -9.34 1.06 26.65
CA ALA A 213 -10.46 1.30 27.56
C ALA A 213 -11.82 1.01 26.87
N PHE A 214 -11.95 1.38 25.59
CA PHE A 214 -13.17 1.14 24.81
C PHE A 214 -13.36 -0.32 24.38
N VAL A 215 -12.26 -1.08 24.22
CA VAL A 215 -12.28 -2.45 23.68
C VAL A 215 -12.51 -3.49 24.77
N ARG A 216 -11.97 -3.26 25.99
CA ARG A 216 -12.12 -4.18 27.13
C ARG A 216 -13.55 -4.21 27.66
N ASP A 217 -14.20 -3.05 27.77
CA ASP A 217 -15.54 -2.95 28.35
C ASP A 217 -16.63 -3.52 27.44
N ASP A 218 -16.43 -3.50 26.12
CA ASP A 218 -17.42 -4.00 25.15
C ASP A 218 -16.83 -4.97 24.11
N ARG A 219 -16.25 -6.06 24.64
CA ARG A 219 -15.63 -7.13 23.84
C ARG A 219 -16.60 -7.74 22.81
N ARG A 220 -17.90 -7.81 23.14
CA ARG A 220 -18.93 -8.38 22.26
C ARG A 220 -19.24 -7.46 21.08
N ARG A 221 -19.45 -6.15 21.29
CA ARG A 221 -19.65 -5.21 20.17
C ARG A 221 -18.39 -5.09 19.34
N THR A 222 -17.20 -5.00 19.95
CA THR A 222 -15.95 -4.90 19.19
C THR A 222 -15.77 -6.09 18.24
N ARG A 223 -16.11 -7.31 18.69
CA ARG A 223 -16.08 -8.50 17.82
C ARG A 223 -17.09 -8.46 16.67
N ILE A 224 -18.25 -7.85 16.86
CA ILE A 224 -19.31 -7.78 15.84
C ILE A 224 -19.04 -6.66 14.83
N TRP A 225 -18.70 -5.46 15.32
CA TRP A 225 -18.49 -4.28 14.48
C TRP A 225 -17.09 -4.25 13.85
N PHE A 226 -16.08 -4.82 14.54
CA PHE A 226 -14.69 -4.84 14.09
C PHE A 226 -14.07 -6.24 14.24
N PRO A 227 -14.61 -7.27 13.53
CA PRO A 227 -14.17 -8.65 13.67
C PRO A 227 -12.69 -8.84 13.30
N LEU A 228 -12.20 -8.09 12.31
CA LEU A 228 -10.81 -8.12 11.87
C LEU A 228 -9.88 -7.55 12.93
N PHE A 229 -10.21 -6.36 13.44
CA PHE A 229 -9.46 -5.74 14.54
C PHE A 229 -9.38 -6.66 15.76
N TYR A 230 -10.51 -7.24 16.16
CA TYR A 230 -10.57 -8.18 17.28
C TYR A 230 -9.69 -9.43 17.08
N PHE A 231 -9.60 -9.95 15.85
CA PHE A 231 -8.77 -11.11 15.53
C PHE A 231 -7.27 -10.82 15.59
N PHE A 232 -6.83 -9.64 15.14
CA PHE A 232 -5.40 -9.28 15.16
C PHE A 232 -4.92 -8.80 16.52
N GLU A 233 -5.77 -8.10 17.25
CA GLU A 233 -5.43 -7.52 18.55
C GLU A 233 -5.69 -8.49 19.72
N SER A 234 -6.16 -9.72 19.43
CA SER A 234 -6.35 -10.74 20.47
C SER A 234 -5.00 -11.27 20.96
N GLY A 235 -4.45 -10.64 22.00
CA GLY A 235 -3.29 -11.16 22.73
C GLY A 235 -2.04 -10.31 22.69
N VAL A 236 -2.04 -9.17 22.00
CA VAL A 236 -1.01 -8.14 22.23
C VAL A 236 -1.42 -7.30 23.44
N ASP A 237 -0.52 -6.58 24.13
CA ASP A 237 -0.85 -5.68 25.25
C ASP A 237 -0.23 -4.28 25.08
N GLY A 238 -1.08 -3.29 24.76
CA GLY A 238 -0.71 -1.88 24.69
C GLY A 238 -0.02 -1.46 23.37
N PRO A 239 0.44 -0.20 23.29
CA PRO A 239 1.21 0.29 22.16
C PRO A 239 2.57 -0.41 22.10
N VAL A 240 3.03 -0.72 20.87
CA VAL A 240 4.36 -1.32 20.66
C VAL A 240 5.43 -0.28 20.97
N PRO A 241 6.38 -0.55 21.89
CA PRO A 241 7.48 0.36 22.13
C PRO A 241 8.46 0.31 20.95
N ASN A 242 8.95 1.49 20.55
CA ASN A 242 9.96 1.65 19.48
C ASN A 242 11.34 1.26 20.00
N GLU A 243 11.54 -0.04 20.26
CA GLU A 243 12.79 -0.63 20.70
C GLU A 243 13.43 -1.42 19.54
N TYR A 244 14.73 -1.20 19.34
CA TYR A 244 15.51 -1.87 18.30
C TYR A 244 16.54 -2.79 18.93
N GLU A 245 16.71 -3.96 18.34
CA GLU A 245 17.75 -4.89 18.71
C GLU A 245 18.47 -5.40 17.46
N TRP A 246 19.74 -5.77 17.62
CA TRP A 246 20.45 -6.38 16.51
C TRP A 246 20.00 -7.85 16.38
N PRO A 247 19.50 -8.27 15.20
CA PRO A 247 18.85 -9.58 15.06
C PRO A 247 19.79 -10.79 15.05
N VAL A 248 21.11 -10.54 15.01
CA VAL A 248 22.18 -11.55 15.01
C VAL A 248 23.02 -11.39 16.26
N SER A 249 23.57 -12.46 16.84
CA SER A 249 24.52 -12.34 17.95
C SER A 249 25.86 -11.76 17.48
N ILE A 250 25.94 -10.44 17.29
CA ILE A 250 27.17 -9.74 16.93
C ILE A 250 28.00 -9.44 18.20
N PRO A 251 29.33 -9.55 18.13
CA PRO A 251 30.22 -9.16 19.24
C PRO A 251 29.93 -7.74 19.78
N GLU A 252 29.95 -7.60 21.11
CA GLU A 252 29.55 -6.39 21.86
C GLU A 252 30.16 -5.06 21.37
N LYS A 253 31.35 -5.09 20.75
CA LYS A 253 32.02 -3.89 20.23
C LYS A 253 31.25 -3.23 19.08
N VAL A 254 30.58 -4.01 18.24
CA VAL A 254 29.78 -3.48 17.12
C VAL A 254 28.41 -3.02 17.62
N GLN A 255 27.83 -3.71 18.61
CA GLN A 255 26.57 -3.30 19.24
C GLN A 255 26.68 -1.89 19.85
N ARG A 256 27.80 -1.55 20.50
CA ARG A 256 28.02 -0.21 21.07
C ARG A 256 28.19 0.91 20.02
N LEU A 257 28.71 0.57 18.85
CA LEU A 257 28.87 1.51 17.74
C LEU A 257 27.53 1.81 17.07
N VAL A 258 26.69 0.79 16.93
CA VAL A 258 25.37 0.91 16.30
C VAL A 258 24.37 1.57 17.24
N SER A 259 24.41 1.30 18.54
CA SER A 259 23.53 1.96 19.51
C SER A 259 23.73 3.47 19.59
N GLN A 260 24.90 4.00 19.19
CA GLN A 260 25.14 5.44 19.08
C GLN A 260 24.47 6.09 17.86
N PHE A 261 24.08 5.32 16.83
CA PHE A 261 23.36 5.82 15.66
C PHE A 261 21.83 5.83 15.82
N PHE A 262 21.31 5.07 16.79
CA PHE A 262 19.86 4.92 17.04
C PHE A 262 19.35 5.70 18.26
N VAL A 263 20.20 6.49 18.93
CA VAL A 263 19.81 7.43 20.02
C VAL A 263 19.58 8.81 19.44
#